data_AF-A0A9C6X7L8-F1
#
_entry.id   AF-A0A9C6X7L8-F1
#
_cell.length_a   1.000
_cell.length_b   1.000
_cell.length_c   1.000
_cell.angle_alpha   90.00
_cell.angle_beta   90.00
_cell.angle_gamma   90.00
#
_symmetry.space_group_name_H-M   'P 1'
#
loop_
_entity.id
_entity.type
_entity.pdbx_description
1 polymer ?
#
loop_
_entity_poly.entity_id
_entity_poly.type
_entity_poly.pdbx_seq_one_letter_code
_entity_poly.pdbx_strand_id
1 'polypeptide(L)'
;MAACCPCAGGARAALVAATALALLLLVPVLAQYPDPEDETGPDVVGALASELVILERRVRALEQPVWMVSGAEDRWLQCCDGPCRCRPEMRSLSCWRHGLRQLPQLQRLPEDVRSIDLSVNRLSTLHKDAFRGLVHLTDLDLYDNELDFLPESLFESLDSLQHL
;
A
#
# COMPACT_ATOMS: atom_id res chain seq x y z
N MET A 1 -51.35 -12.64 -6.60
CA MET A 1 -51.86 -11.27 -6.36
C MET A 1 -50.66 -10.43 -5.97
N ALA A 2 -50.25 -9.33 -6.58
CA ALA A 2 -50.65 -8.52 -7.74
C ALA A 2 -49.34 -7.79 -8.12
N ALA A 3 -48.87 -7.83 -9.37
CA ALA A 3 -49.29 -6.94 -10.45
C ALA A 3 -49.18 -5.44 -10.09
N CYS A 4 -48.21 -4.83 -10.76
CA CYS A 4 -48.02 -3.44 -11.19
C CYS A 4 -49.04 -2.35 -10.80
N CYS A 5 -48.43 -1.16 -10.65
CA CYS A 5 -48.89 0.13 -11.18
C CYS A 5 -50.06 0.81 -10.43
N PRO A 6 -50.47 2.02 -10.82
CA PRO A 6 -49.75 3.28 -10.73
C PRO A 6 -50.71 4.38 -10.20
N CYS A 7 -50.26 5.64 -10.05
CA CYS A 7 -51.14 6.82 -10.08
C CYS A 7 -50.33 7.91 -10.79
N ALA A 8 -50.54 8.32 -12.05
CA ALA A 8 -51.74 8.64 -12.83
C ALA A 8 -52.47 9.92 -12.37
N GLY A 9 -52.54 10.89 -13.28
CA GLY A 9 -53.49 12.01 -13.27
C GLY A 9 -52.81 13.38 -13.22
N GLY A 10 -53.01 14.29 -14.17
CA GLY A 10 -53.97 14.30 -15.25
C GLY A 10 -53.90 15.59 -16.08
N ALA A 11 -54.58 15.53 -17.21
CA ALA A 11 -54.58 16.44 -18.35
C ALA A 11 -55.19 17.83 -18.13
N ARG A 12 -54.87 18.77 -19.04
CA ARG A 12 -55.77 19.35 -20.09
C ARG A 12 -55.06 20.54 -20.75
N ALA A 13 -54.70 20.48 -22.04
CA ALA A 13 -55.50 20.80 -23.24
C ALA A 13 -55.87 22.28 -23.41
N ALA A 14 -55.27 22.97 -24.40
CA ALA A 14 -55.96 23.53 -25.58
C ALA A 14 -55.08 24.53 -26.36
N LEU A 15 -55.37 24.57 -27.67
CA LEU A 15 -54.74 25.25 -28.80
C LEU A 15 -54.49 26.76 -28.63
N VAL A 16 -53.50 27.31 -29.35
CA VAL A 16 -53.70 28.23 -30.50
C VAL A 16 -52.51 28.12 -31.47
N ALA A 17 -52.83 27.98 -32.75
CA ALA A 17 -51.91 27.99 -33.87
C ALA A 17 -51.45 29.42 -34.24
N ALA A 18 -50.17 29.60 -34.54
CA ALA A 18 -49.70 30.69 -35.40
C ALA A 18 -48.27 30.41 -35.90
N THR A 19 -48.17 30.04 -37.17
CA THR A 19 -47.19 30.57 -38.14
C THR A 19 -45.77 30.90 -37.66
N ALA A 20 -44.79 30.10 -38.08
CA ALA A 20 -43.49 30.58 -38.53
C ALA A 20 -42.70 29.47 -39.25
N LEU A 21 -43.10 29.18 -40.50
CA LEU A 21 -42.16 28.64 -41.49
C LEU A 21 -41.07 29.70 -41.72
N ALA A 22 -39.96 29.67 -40.98
CA ALA A 22 -38.82 30.54 -41.28
C ALA A 22 -37.46 30.24 -40.58
N LEU A 23 -37.25 29.09 -39.92
CA LEU A 23 -35.97 28.87 -39.19
C LEU A 23 -35.32 27.48 -39.39
N LEU A 24 -35.68 26.76 -40.45
CA LEU A 24 -35.04 25.47 -40.80
C LEU A 24 -33.78 25.61 -41.68
N LEU A 25 -33.14 26.78 -41.73
CA LEU A 25 -31.91 27.00 -42.52
C LEU A 25 -30.68 27.43 -41.71
N LEU A 26 -30.68 27.30 -40.37
CA LEU A 26 -29.53 27.66 -39.53
C LEU A 26 -29.13 26.62 -38.46
N VAL A 27 -29.60 25.37 -38.56
CA VAL A 27 -29.12 24.28 -37.69
C VAL A 27 -28.49 23.13 -38.49
N PRO A 28 -27.41 23.40 -39.23
CA PRO A 28 -26.33 22.43 -39.31
C PRO A 28 -25.05 23.06 -38.76
N VAL A 29 -25.11 23.64 -37.56
CA VAL A 29 -23.91 24.06 -36.80
C VAL A 29 -23.96 23.49 -35.37
N LEU A 30 -24.69 22.39 -35.16
CA LEU A 30 -24.64 21.60 -33.92
C LEU A 30 -24.27 20.13 -34.15
N ALA A 31 -24.02 19.72 -35.41
CA ALA A 31 -23.43 18.43 -35.75
C ALA A 31 -21.89 18.50 -35.88
N GLN A 32 -21.29 19.57 -35.37
CA GLN A 32 -19.85 19.77 -35.29
C GLN A 32 -19.47 20.02 -33.82
N TYR A 33 -20.02 19.22 -32.91
CA TYR A 33 -19.30 18.98 -31.66
C TYR A 33 -18.19 17.99 -32.03
N PRO A 34 -16.92 18.42 -32.08
CA PRO A 34 -15.83 17.46 -32.26
C PRO A 34 -15.91 16.44 -31.12
N ASP A 35 -15.78 15.15 -31.45
CA ASP A 35 -15.60 14.08 -30.47
C ASP A 35 -14.49 14.48 -29.47
N PRO A 36 -14.72 14.40 -28.15
CA PRO A 36 -13.69 14.65 -27.16
C PRO A 36 -12.88 13.36 -26.92
N GLU A 37 -12.37 12.71 -27.95
CA GLU A 37 -11.58 11.48 -27.80
C GLU A 37 -10.40 11.40 -28.78
N ASP A 38 -9.64 12.50 -28.89
CA ASP A 38 -8.23 12.42 -29.29
C ASP A 38 -7.35 13.22 -28.33
N GLU A 39 -7.41 12.84 -27.06
CA GLU A 39 -6.38 13.21 -26.07
C GLU A 39 -5.20 12.23 -26.21
N THR A 40 -4.62 12.08 -27.40
CA THR A 40 -3.29 11.46 -27.56
C THR A 40 -2.17 12.46 -27.24
N GLY A 41 -2.37 13.23 -26.17
CA GLY A 41 -1.29 13.91 -25.45
C GLY A 41 -0.62 12.92 -24.49
N PRO A 42 0.62 13.17 -24.04
CA PRO A 42 1.18 12.39 -22.94
C PRO A 42 0.23 12.47 -21.75
N ASP A 43 -0.24 11.34 -21.23
CA ASP A 43 -1.10 11.25 -20.05
C ASP A 43 -0.34 11.71 -18.80
N VAL A 44 -0.16 13.03 -18.70
CA VAL A 44 0.54 13.71 -17.63
C VAL A 44 -0.18 13.55 -16.30
N VAL A 45 -1.51 13.43 -16.31
CA VAL A 45 -2.32 13.22 -15.11
C VAL A 45 -2.10 11.81 -14.56
N GLY A 46 -2.15 10.79 -15.40
CA GLY A 46 -1.83 9.41 -15.02
C GLY A 46 -0.37 9.24 -14.57
N ALA A 47 0.58 9.89 -15.24
CA ALA A 47 1.99 9.89 -14.86
C ALA A 47 2.25 10.58 -13.50
N LEU A 48 1.58 11.70 -13.21
CA LEU A 48 1.70 12.37 -11.91
C LEU A 48 1.02 11.57 -10.79
N ALA A 49 -0.11 10.94 -11.09
CA ALA A 49 -0.84 10.10 -10.13
C ALA A 49 -0.04 8.86 -9.73
N SER A 50 0.65 8.21 -10.65
CA SER A 50 1.51 7.05 -10.34
C SER A 50 2.73 7.44 -9.50
N GLU A 51 3.38 8.57 -9.79
CA GLU A 51 4.46 9.11 -8.96
C GLU A 51 4.00 9.42 -7.53
N LEU A 52 2.81 10.01 -7.37
CA LEU A 52 2.24 10.27 -6.04
C LEU A 52 2.03 8.98 -5.24
N VAL A 53 1.54 7.92 -5.88
CA VAL A 53 1.36 6.60 -5.22
C VAL A 53 2.70 6.02 -4.78
N ILE A 54 3.75 6.14 -5.59
CA ILE A 54 5.10 5.67 -5.23
C ILE A 54 5.65 6.49 -4.06
N LEU A 55 5.50 7.81 -4.10
CA LEU A 55 5.96 8.69 -3.03
C LEU A 55 5.23 8.43 -1.71
N GLU A 56 3.91 8.20 -1.73
CA GLU A 56 3.15 7.84 -0.54
C GLU A 56 3.72 6.57 0.11
N ARG A 57 3.96 5.52 -0.69
CA ARG A 57 4.56 4.27 -0.20
C ARG A 57 5.93 4.50 0.45
N ARG A 58 6.77 5.35 -0.16
CA ARG A 58 8.08 5.72 0.38
C ARG A 58 7.98 6.49 1.69
N VAL A 59 7.02 7.42 1.81
CA VAL A 59 6.79 8.17 3.05
C VAL A 59 6.33 7.21 4.16
N ARG A 60 5.37 6.32 3.89
CA ARG A 60 4.90 5.31 4.85
C ARG A 60 6.04 4.39 5.34
N ALA A 61 7.01 4.09 4.48
CA ALA A 61 8.20 3.32 4.85
C ALA A 61 9.12 4.07 5.82
N LEU A 62 9.30 5.38 5.65
CA LEU A 62 10.11 6.22 6.54
C LEU A 62 9.48 6.43 7.92
N GLU A 63 8.16 6.30 8.01
CA GLU A 63 7.44 6.35 9.30
C GLU A 63 7.52 5.03 10.08
N GLN A 64 8.05 3.97 9.49
CA GLN A 64 8.15 2.68 10.18
C GLN A 64 9.22 2.72 11.28
N PRO A 65 8.97 2.04 12.40
CA PRO A 65 9.96 1.86 13.45
C PRO A 65 11.15 1.04 12.98
N VAL A 66 12.32 1.36 13.54
CA VAL A 66 13.58 0.62 13.34
C VAL A 66 13.90 -0.12 14.63
N TRP A 67 14.37 -1.36 14.51
CA TRP A 67 14.79 -2.14 15.67
C TRP A 67 15.99 -1.51 16.38
N MET A 68 16.06 -1.70 17.69
CA MET A 68 17.26 -1.37 18.45
C MET A 68 18.19 -2.58 18.50
N VAL A 69 19.31 -2.51 17.78
CA VAL A 69 20.33 -3.56 17.80
C VAL A 69 21.23 -3.40 19.03
N SER A 70 21.46 -4.50 19.76
CA SER A 70 22.27 -4.54 20.98
C SER A 70 23.48 -5.45 20.79
N GLY A 71 24.67 -4.87 20.98
CA GLY A 71 25.95 -5.56 21.05
C GLY A 71 26.39 -5.92 22.49
N ALA A 72 25.51 -5.76 23.48
CA ALA A 72 25.82 -6.07 24.87
C ALA A 72 26.02 -7.58 25.12
N GLU A 73 26.72 -7.98 26.18
CA GLU A 73 26.93 -9.40 26.50
C GLU A 73 25.61 -10.13 26.78
N ASP A 74 24.66 -9.46 27.44
CA ASP A 74 23.33 -9.93 27.81
C ASP A 74 22.26 -9.60 26.75
N ARG A 75 22.65 -9.23 25.53
CA ARG A 75 21.73 -8.87 24.42
C ARG A 75 20.60 -9.87 24.17
N TRP A 76 20.85 -11.17 24.36
CA TRP A 76 19.85 -12.22 24.21
C TRP A 76 18.83 -12.25 25.36
N LEU A 77 19.20 -11.79 26.56
CA LEU A 77 18.25 -11.58 27.66
C LEU A 77 17.40 -10.33 27.40
N GLN A 78 18.02 -9.25 26.92
CA GLN A 78 17.32 -8.01 26.54
C GLN A 78 16.32 -8.21 25.40
N CYS A 79 16.56 -9.21 24.54
CA CYS A 79 15.66 -9.61 23.47
C CYS A 79 14.29 -10.05 24.01
N CYS A 80 14.23 -10.64 25.20
CA CYS A 80 12.98 -11.15 25.78
C CYS A 80 12.04 -10.04 26.31
N ASP A 81 12.44 -8.77 26.27
CA ASP A 81 11.58 -7.65 26.67
C ASP A 81 10.49 -7.33 25.64
N GLY A 82 10.66 -7.78 24.40
CA GLY A 82 9.71 -7.58 23.32
C GLY A 82 8.68 -8.71 23.19
N PRO A 83 7.69 -8.56 22.29
CA PRO A 83 6.65 -9.56 22.10
C PRO A 83 7.13 -10.82 21.39
N CYS A 84 8.31 -10.79 20.77
CA CYS A 84 8.82 -11.89 19.96
C CYS A 84 9.57 -12.91 20.81
N ARG A 85 9.64 -14.14 20.30
CA ARG A 85 10.33 -15.24 20.96
C ARG A 85 11.79 -15.30 20.53
N CYS A 86 12.70 -15.09 21.48
CA CYS A 86 14.13 -15.21 21.25
C CYS A 86 14.65 -16.58 21.70
N ARG A 87 15.53 -17.19 20.89
CA ARG A 87 16.21 -18.46 21.21
C ARG A 87 17.73 -18.29 21.06
N PRO A 88 18.45 -18.07 22.17
CA PRO A 88 19.89 -17.82 22.16
C PRO A 88 20.71 -18.98 21.57
N GLU A 89 20.27 -20.23 21.77
CA GLU A 89 20.98 -21.42 21.33
C GLU A 89 21.06 -21.52 19.80
N MET A 90 19.96 -21.13 19.14
CA MET A 90 19.82 -21.15 17.68
C MET A 90 20.12 -19.79 17.06
N ARG A 91 20.38 -18.77 17.87
CA ARG A 91 20.49 -17.36 17.45
C ARG A 91 19.31 -16.94 16.57
N SER A 92 18.10 -17.29 16.99
CA SER A 92 16.88 -17.03 16.24
C SER A 92 15.89 -16.18 17.02
N LEU A 93 15.15 -15.36 16.29
CA LEU A 93 14.05 -14.54 16.78
C LEU A 93 12.82 -14.82 15.93
N SER A 94 11.70 -15.15 16.55
CA SER A 94 10.42 -15.36 15.86
C SER A 94 9.32 -14.48 16.44
N CYS A 95 8.76 -13.64 15.59
CA CYS A 95 7.54 -12.86 15.80
C CYS A 95 6.37 -13.41 14.97
N TRP A 96 6.35 -14.72 14.72
CA TRP A 96 5.31 -15.37 13.95
C TRP A 96 3.91 -15.13 14.51
N ARG A 97 2.98 -14.72 13.65
CA ARG A 97 1.55 -14.60 14.00
C ARG A 97 1.26 -13.68 15.20
N HIS A 98 1.99 -12.57 15.30
CA HIS A 98 1.73 -11.54 16.30
C HIS A 98 0.78 -10.44 15.81
N GLY A 99 0.33 -10.51 14.55
CA GLY A 99 -0.56 -9.50 13.96
C GLY A 99 0.11 -8.13 13.80
N LEU A 100 1.44 -8.13 13.64
CA LEU A 100 2.25 -6.93 13.57
C LEU A 100 1.89 -6.12 12.32
N ARG A 101 1.54 -4.85 12.51
CA ARG A 101 1.41 -3.86 11.43
C ARG A 101 2.68 -3.06 11.21
N GLN A 102 3.52 -3.03 12.24
CA GLN A 102 4.81 -2.32 12.29
C GLN A 102 5.75 -3.16 13.17
N LEU A 103 7.06 -2.93 13.04
CA LEU A 103 8.04 -3.61 13.88
C LEU A 103 7.93 -3.15 15.35
N PRO A 104 7.95 -4.06 16.35
CA PRO A 104 7.83 -3.67 17.76
C PRO A 104 9.03 -2.85 18.27
N GLN A 105 8.83 -1.57 18.61
CA GLN A 105 9.91 -0.69 19.08
C GLN A 105 10.63 -1.15 20.36
N LEU A 106 9.95 -1.93 21.21
CA LEU A 106 10.52 -2.44 22.46
C LEU A 106 11.38 -3.70 22.26
N GLN A 107 11.26 -4.35 21.11
CA GLN A 107 12.06 -5.52 20.82
C GLN A 107 13.50 -5.08 20.51
N ARG A 108 14.44 -5.56 21.32
CA ARG A 108 15.85 -5.40 21.05
C ARG A 108 16.35 -6.60 20.24
N LEU A 109 17.12 -6.33 19.20
CA LEU A 109 17.74 -7.34 18.35
C LEU A 109 19.17 -7.61 18.80
N PRO A 110 19.54 -8.87 19.10
CA PRO A 110 20.94 -9.25 19.24
C PRO A 110 21.69 -9.06 17.91
N GLU A 111 22.85 -8.41 17.94
CA GLU A 111 23.67 -8.18 16.73
C GLU A 111 24.09 -9.48 16.01
N ASP A 112 24.20 -10.60 16.73
CA ASP A 112 24.59 -11.90 16.18
C ASP A 112 23.41 -12.82 15.85
N VAL A 113 22.21 -12.28 15.73
CA VAL A 113 21.03 -13.00 15.22
C VAL A 113 21.30 -13.54 13.81
N ARG A 114 20.85 -14.77 13.57
CA ARG A 114 21.01 -15.48 12.29
C ARG A 114 19.70 -15.70 11.57
N SER A 115 18.62 -15.91 12.31
CA SER A 115 17.31 -16.16 11.75
C SER A 115 16.27 -15.24 12.38
N ILE A 116 15.52 -14.53 11.53
CA ILE A 116 14.40 -13.69 11.93
C ILE A 116 13.15 -14.18 11.19
N ASP A 117 12.12 -14.50 11.94
CA ASP A 117 10.81 -14.90 11.41
C ASP A 117 9.77 -13.84 11.75
N LEU A 118 9.32 -13.11 10.73
CA LEU A 118 8.25 -12.12 10.78
C LEU A 118 7.02 -12.58 9.98
N SER A 119 6.93 -13.87 9.67
CA SER A 119 5.89 -14.41 8.82
C SER A 119 4.51 -14.41 9.49
N VAL A 120 3.46 -14.45 8.67
CA VAL A 120 2.05 -14.45 9.11
C VAL A 120 1.74 -13.22 9.95
N ASN A 121 2.08 -12.04 9.44
CA ASN A 121 1.79 -10.75 10.06
C ASN A 121 1.03 -9.85 9.08
N ARG A 122 0.96 -8.55 9.34
CA ARG A 122 0.23 -7.56 8.51
C ARG A 122 1.12 -6.37 8.20
N LEU A 123 2.41 -6.63 8.01
CA LEU A 123 3.38 -5.61 7.65
C LEU A 123 3.07 -5.16 6.23
N SER A 124 2.91 -3.85 6.01
CA SER A 124 2.67 -3.29 4.68
C SER A 124 3.94 -2.75 4.03
N THR A 125 4.89 -2.31 4.84
CA THR A 125 6.21 -1.84 4.41
C THR A 125 7.18 -1.86 5.59
N LEU A 126 8.46 -1.59 5.34
CA LEU A 126 9.52 -1.57 6.35
C LEU A 126 10.45 -0.38 6.13
N HIS A 127 11.02 0.14 7.22
CA HIS A 127 12.02 1.19 7.15
C HIS A 127 13.30 0.64 6.50
N LYS A 128 13.98 1.43 5.66
CA LYS A 128 15.23 1.02 4.99
C LYS A 128 16.32 0.56 5.96
N ASP A 129 16.34 1.13 7.16
CA ASP A 129 17.30 0.80 8.21
C ASP A 129 16.81 -0.29 9.17
N ALA A 130 15.65 -0.92 8.92
CA ALA A 130 15.05 -1.89 9.83
C ALA A 130 16.03 -3.00 10.22
N PHE A 131 16.76 -3.58 9.26
CA PHE A 131 17.70 -4.68 9.49
C PHE A 131 19.17 -4.22 9.46
N ARG A 132 19.41 -2.93 9.65
CA ARG A 132 20.75 -2.36 9.55
C ARG A 132 21.68 -2.94 10.61
N GLY A 133 22.86 -3.38 10.18
CA GLY A 133 23.90 -3.90 11.07
C GLY A 133 23.75 -5.38 11.43
N LEU A 134 22.72 -6.07 10.93
CA LEU A 134 22.54 -7.51 11.11
C LEU A 134 23.37 -8.31 10.10
N VAL A 135 24.69 -8.10 10.09
CA VAL A 135 25.63 -8.68 9.12
C VAL A 135 25.70 -10.21 9.18
N HIS A 136 25.24 -10.80 10.29
CA HIS A 136 25.21 -12.24 10.53
C HIS A 136 23.87 -12.91 10.18
N LEU A 137 22.87 -12.14 9.73
CA LEU A 137 21.56 -12.66 9.38
C LEU A 137 21.66 -13.51 8.12
N THR A 138 21.21 -14.77 8.20
CA THR A 138 21.20 -15.73 7.10
C THR A 138 19.79 -16.00 6.58
N ASP A 139 18.79 -15.91 7.47
CA ASP A 139 17.41 -16.25 7.16
C ASP A 139 16.47 -15.13 7.63
N LEU A 140 15.70 -14.56 6.72
CA LEU A 140 14.67 -13.56 7.01
C LEU A 140 13.35 -14.02 6.39
N ASP A 141 12.37 -14.39 7.21
CA ASP A 141 11.06 -14.79 6.71
C ASP A 141 10.06 -13.62 6.82
N LEU A 142 9.57 -13.15 5.68
CA LEU A 142 8.52 -12.13 5.55
C LEU A 142 7.23 -12.69 4.95
N TYR A 143 7.11 -14.01 4.83
CA TYR A 143 5.97 -14.69 4.20
C TYR A 143 4.63 -14.32 4.86
N ASP A 144 3.55 -14.31 4.07
CA ASP A 144 2.18 -14.04 4.53
C ASP A 144 2.08 -12.71 5.32
N ASN A 145 2.53 -11.64 4.66
CA ASN A 145 2.35 -10.25 5.07
C ASN A 145 1.61 -9.45 3.97
N GLU A 146 1.32 -8.18 4.23
CA GLU A 146 0.59 -7.29 3.32
C GLU A 146 1.55 -6.33 2.58
N LEU A 147 2.80 -6.78 2.33
CA LEU A 147 3.88 -5.94 1.82
C LEU A 147 3.56 -5.44 0.40
N ASP A 148 3.35 -4.13 0.25
CA ASP A 148 3.08 -3.47 -1.04
C ASP A 148 4.26 -2.62 -1.55
N PHE A 149 5.25 -2.40 -0.69
CA PHE A 149 6.46 -1.65 -0.97
C PHE A 149 7.58 -1.99 0.01
N LEU A 150 8.79 -2.20 -0.49
CA LEU A 150 10.01 -2.30 0.31
C LEU A 150 11.10 -1.38 -0.28
N PRO A 151 11.84 -0.62 0.54
CA PRO A 151 12.97 0.16 0.07
C PRO A 151 14.07 -0.73 -0.52
N GLU A 152 14.69 -0.34 -1.63
CA GLU A 152 15.80 -1.09 -2.26
C GLU A 152 16.99 -1.28 -1.29
N SER A 153 17.23 -0.30 -0.43
CA SER A 153 18.32 -0.32 0.56
C SER A 153 18.03 -1.15 1.81
N LEU A 154 16.84 -1.76 1.92
CA LEU A 154 16.43 -2.53 3.11
C LEU A 154 17.38 -3.70 3.42
N PHE A 155 17.94 -4.32 2.38
CA PHE A 155 18.77 -5.53 2.49
C PHE A 155 20.26 -5.27 2.23
N GLU A 156 20.66 -4.02 1.97
CA GLU A 156 22.04 -3.68 1.58
C GLU A 156 23.09 -4.05 2.63
N SER A 157 22.73 -4.10 3.91
CA SER A 157 23.65 -4.43 5.00
C SER A 157 23.65 -5.91 5.41
N LEU A 158 22.91 -6.76 4.71
CA LEU A 158 22.71 -8.16 5.07
C LEU A 158 23.66 -9.07 4.28
N ASP A 159 24.96 -8.92 4.53
CA ASP A 159 26.03 -9.57 3.77
C ASP A 159 25.96 -11.11 3.79
N SER A 160 25.37 -11.69 4.84
CA SER A 160 25.27 -13.13 5.03
C SER A 160 23.92 -13.73 4.61
N LEU A 161 23.00 -12.93 4.07
CA LEU A 161 21.64 -13.38 3.78
C LEU A 161 21.62 -14.46 2.69
N GLN A 162 20.96 -15.57 2.98
CA GLN A 162 20.85 -16.73 2.09
C GLN A 162 19.39 -17.02 1.74
N HIS A 163 18.47 -16.78 2.67
CA HIS A 163 17.06 -17.09 2.53
C HIS A 163 16.22 -15.86 2.91
N LEU A 164 15.31 -15.48 1.98
CA LEU A 164 14.37 -14.36 2.08
C LEU A 164 12.96 -14.81 1.65
#